data_AF-A0A832IHP3-F1
#
_entry.id   AF-A0A832IHP3-F1
#
_cell.length_a   1.000
_cell.length_b   1.000
_cell.length_c   1.000
_cell.angle_alpha   90.00
_cell.angle_beta   90.00
_cell.angle_gamma   90.00
#
_symmetry.space_group_name_H-M   'P 1'
#
loop_
_entity.id
_entity.type
_entity.pdbx_description
1 polymer ?
#
loop_
_entity_poly.entity_id
_entity_poly.type
_entity_poly.pdbx_seq_one_letter_code
_entity_poly.pdbx_strand_id
1 'polypeptide(L)'
;MKFKIGTENKEAAHKLAPDFPDNSGIGVHYMDAYLKPFNSKVEGEYEVKVKRKGLKVSLKINDSVGHGLMRRLAVSTDPKVMLQAALKEAAEGAGYTYSLENGEFWFEKN
;
A
#
# COMPACT_ATOMS: atom_id res chain seq x y z
N MET A 1 -15.16 12.36 -1.45
CA MET A 1 -14.71 12.76 -0.10
C MET A 1 -13.31 12.23 0.11
N LYS A 2 -12.35 13.09 0.45
CA LYS A 2 -10.91 12.76 0.48
C LYS A 2 -10.37 12.87 1.91
N PHE A 3 -9.62 11.87 2.37
CA PHE A 3 -9.06 11.82 3.72
C PHE A 3 -7.61 11.31 3.73
N LYS A 4 -6.84 11.79 4.71
CA LYS A 4 -5.45 11.42 4.92
C LYS A 4 -5.34 10.29 5.91
N ILE A 5 -4.53 9.28 5.61
CA ILE A 5 -4.34 8.10 6.48
C ILE A 5 -3.05 8.19 7.29
N GLY A 6 -2.01 8.76 6.70
CA GLY A 6 -0.70 8.82 7.31
C GLY A 6 0.33 9.38 6.36
N THR A 7 1.57 9.36 6.80
CA THR A 7 2.74 9.75 6.02
C THR A 7 3.53 8.52 5.59
N GLU A 8 4.17 8.64 4.44
CA GLU A 8 5.08 7.64 3.91
C GLU A 8 6.22 7.40 4.89
N ASN A 9 6.47 6.13 5.17
CA ASN A 9 7.63 5.72 5.92
C ASN A 9 8.89 5.83 5.03
N LYS A 10 9.62 6.94 5.16
CA LYS A 10 10.86 7.18 4.39
C LYS A 10 11.92 6.10 4.61
N GLU A 11 11.94 5.47 5.79
CA GLU A 11 12.87 4.38 6.10
C GLU A 11 12.53 3.08 5.36
N ALA A 12 11.33 2.95 4.79
CA ALA A 12 10.97 1.79 3.98
C ALA A 12 11.95 1.65 2.81
N ALA A 13 12.34 2.76 2.18
CA ALA A 13 13.25 2.76 1.03
C ALA A 13 14.62 2.11 1.33
N HIS A 14 15.12 2.21 2.57
CA HIS A 14 16.38 1.57 2.97
C HIS A 14 16.31 0.04 2.94
N LYS A 15 15.10 -0.53 3.02
CA LYS A 15 14.88 -1.98 2.96
C LYS A 15 14.92 -2.55 1.53
N LEU A 16 15.14 -1.70 0.53
CA LEU A 16 15.44 -2.08 -0.85
C LEU A 16 16.93 -1.92 -1.19
N ALA A 17 17.77 -1.50 -0.23
CA ALA A 17 19.19 -1.34 -0.48
C ALA A 17 19.83 -2.69 -0.87
N PRO A 18 20.80 -2.72 -1.81
CA PRO A 18 21.38 -3.98 -2.31
C PRO A 18 21.99 -4.87 -1.22
N ASP A 19 22.46 -4.25 -0.14
CA ASP A 19 23.05 -4.85 1.05
C ASP A 19 22.02 -5.34 2.06
N PHE A 20 20.74 -4.96 1.90
CA PHE A 20 19.67 -5.47 2.75
C PHE A 20 19.23 -6.86 2.25
N PRO A 21 19.37 -7.92 3.07
CA PRO A 21 19.05 -9.27 2.63
C PRO A 21 17.53 -9.42 2.48
N ASP A 22 17.05 -9.38 1.24
CA ASP A 22 15.67 -9.69 0.87
C ASP A 22 15.62 -10.95 -0.01
N ASN A 23 15.52 -12.12 0.64
CA ASN A 23 15.43 -13.42 -0.03
C ASN A 23 14.06 -13.67 -0.70
N SER A 24 13.18 -12.67 -0.75
CA SER A 24 11.82 -12.80 -1.29
C SER A 24 11.72 -12.55 -2.79
N GLY A 25 12.71 -11.86 -3.38
CA GLY A 25 12.71 -11.47 -4.79
C GLY A 25 11.63 -10.45 -5.17
N ILE A 26 10.92 -9.87 -4.18
CA ILE A 26 9.84 -8.91 -4.40
C ILE A 26 9.90 -7.69 -3.46
N GLY A 27 10.89 -7.57 -2.58
CA GLY A 27 10.99 -6.45 -1.64
C GLY A 27 10.03 -6.55 -0.45
N VAL A 28 9.79 -7.75 0.09
CA VAL A 28 8.80 -7.97 1.19
C VAL A 28 9.03 -7.02 2.37
N HIS A 29 10.29 -6.83 2.78
CA HIS A 29 10.62 -5.97 3.91
C HIS A 29 10.27 -4.50 3.66
N TYR A 30 10.51 -4.02 2.43
CA TYR A 30 10.06 -2.70 1.99
C TYR A 30 8.54 -2.60 2.02
N MET A 31 7.84 -3.58 1.43
CA MET A 31 6.38 -3.57 1.34
C MET A 31 5.74 -3.52 2.73
N ASP A 32 6.17 -4.37 3.65
CA ASP A 32 5.60 -4.42 4.99
C ASP A 32 5.91 -3.12 5.77
N ALA A 33 7.07 -2.50 5.55
CA ALA A 33 7.41 -1.20 6.13
C ALA A 33 6.61 -0.04 5.54
N TYR A 34 6.32 -0.11 4.25
CA TYR A 34 5.54 0.88 3.50
C TYR A 34 4.07 0.85 3.89
N LEU A 35 3.51 -0.34 4.10
CA LEU A 35 2.10 -0.54 4.46
C LEU A 35 1.81 -0.27 5.93
N LYS A 36 2.83 -0.23 6.79
CA LYS A 36 2.67 -0.04 8.24
C LYS A 36 1.81 1.19 8.62
N PRO A 37 1.98 2.38 8.00
CA PRO A 37 1.19 3.57 8.33
C PRO A 37 -0.29 3.48 7.95
N PHE A 38 -0.68 2.53 7.08
CA PHE A 38 -2.07 2.40 6.64
C PHE A 38 -2.99 1.78 7.70
N ASN A 39 -2.42 1.07 8.69
CA ASN A 39 -3.18 0.42 9.75
C ASN A 39 -3.47 1.42 10.87
N SER A 40 -4.24 2.44 10.57
CA SER A 40 -4.59 3.54 11.46
C SER A 40 -6.11 3.78 11.48
N LYS A 41 -6.58 4.33 12.61
CA LYS A 41 -7.91 4.93 12.68
C LYS A 41 -7.78 6.42 12.39
N VAL A 42 -8.41 6.89 11.32
CA VAL A 42 -8.44 8.30 10.96
C VAL A 42 -9.56 8.96 11.75
N GLU A 43 -9.19 9.70 12.80
CA GLU A 43 -10.04 10.54 13.68
C GLU A 43 -11.47 10.00 13.96
N GLY A 44 -11.62 8.68 14.09
CA GLY A 44 -12.89 8.02 14.40
C GLY A 44 -13.85 7.83 13.23
N GLU A 45 -13.56 8.34 12.03
CA GLU A 45 -14.47 8.26 10.87
C GLU A 45 -14.15 7.07 9.94
N TYR A 46 -12.86 6.75 9.77
CA TYR A 46 -12.42 5.64 8.92
C TYR A 46 -11.44 4.72 9.66
N GLU A 47 -11.79 3.44 9.77
CA GLU A 47 -10.85 2.38 10.10
C GLU A 47 -10.24 1.85 8.81
N VAL A 48 -8.94 2.10 8.61
CA VAL A 48 -8.21 1.56 7.47
C VAL A 48 -7.27 0.45 7.92
N LYS A 49 -7.36 -0.68 7.19
CA LYS A 49 -6.53 -1.85 7.41
C LYS A 49 -5.97 -2.32 6.09
N VAL A 50 -4.65 -2.40 6.00
CA VAL A 50 -3.96 -2.97 4.85
C VAL A 50 -3.07 -4.11 5.29
N LYS A 51 -3.23 -5.25 4.62
CA LYS A 51 -2.37 -6.42 4.82
C LYS A 51 -1.94 -7.02 3.49
N ARG A 52 -0.69 -7.47 3.45
CA ARG A 52 -0.15 -8.26 2.35
C ARG A 52 -0.19 -9.74 2.73
N LYS A 53 -0.62 -10.61 1.81
CA LYS A 53 -0.50 -12.07 1.92
C LYS A 53 0.13 -12.61 0.63
N GLY A 54 1.42 -12.92 0.69
CA GLY A 54 2.19 -13.25 -0.52
C GLY A 54 2.23 -12.06 -1.48
N LEU A 55 1.71 -12.25 -2.69
CA LEU A 55 1.61 -11.22 -3.74
C LEU A 55 0.33 -10.38 -3.67
N LYS A 56 -0.66 -10.78 -2.85
CA LYS A 56 -1.94 -10.09 -2.74
C LYS A 56 -1.88 -9.00 -1.68
N VAL A 57 -2.34 -7.79 -2.02
CA VAL A 57 -2.62 -6.70 -1.08
C VAL A 57 -4.13 -6.66 -0.83
N SER A 58 -4.53 -6.64 0.43
CA SER A 58 -5.92 -6.49 0.84
C SER A 58 -6.07 -5.19 1.61
N LEU A 59 -6.93 -4.30 1.12
CA LEU A 59 -7.30 -3.03 1.74
C LEU A 59 -8.73 -3.16 2.25
N LYS A 60 -8.95 -2.74 3.49
CA LYS A 60 -10.26 -2.59 4.10
C LYS A 60 -10.38 -1.17 4.61
N ILE A 61 -11.45 -0.47 4.22
CA ILE A 61 -11.81 0.86 4.69
C ILE A 61 -13.24 0.75 5.24
N ASN A 62 -13.40 0.83 6.56
CA ASN A 62 -14.65 0.51 7.25
C ASN A 62 -15.18 -0.87 6.80
N ASP A 63 -16.35 -0.96 6.17
CA ASP A 63 -16.91 -2.23 5.67
C ASP A 63 -16.54 -2.57 4.22
N SER A 64 -15.93 -1.62 3.50
CA SER A 64 -15.52 -1.82 2.11
C SER A 64 -14.18 -2.56 2.04
N VAL A 65 -14.08 -3.56 1.16
CA VAL A 65 -12.88 -4.38 1.00
C VAL A 65 -12.52 -4.44 -0.47
N GLY A 66 -11.25 -4.18 -0.76
CA GLY A 66 -10.68 -4.33 -2.10
C GLY A 66 -9.37 -5.09 -2.07
N HIS A 67 -9.00 -5.58 -3.25
CA HIS A 67 -7.86 -6.47 -3.43
C HIS A 67 -7.08 -6.07 -4.67
N GLY A 68 -5.75 -6.08 -4.54
CA GLY A 68 -4.85 -5.90 -5.67
C GLY A 68 -3.76 -6.95 -5.68
N LEU A 69 -3.19 -7.19 -6.85
CA LEU A 69 -2.15 -8.19 -7.05
C LEU A 69 -0.85 -7.55 -7.53
N MET A 70 0.26 -7.90 -6.88
CA MET A 70 1.59 -7.46 -7.30
C MET A 70 2.02 -8.26 -8.53
N ARG A 71 1.81 -7.67 -9.72
CA ARG A 71 2.05 -8.32 -11.02
C ARG A 71 3.38 -7.90 -11.62
N ARG A 72 4.44 -8.66 -11.33
CA ARG A 72 5.79 -8.38 -11.84
C ARG A 72 5.87 -8.24 -13.37
N LEU A 73 5.25 -9.18 -14.10
CA LEU A 73 5.34 -9.22 -15.57
C LEU A 73 4.41 -8.23 -16.26
N ALA A 74 3.28 -7.89 -15.63
CA ALA A 74 2.30 -6.98 -16.23
C ALA A 74 2.58 -5.50 -15.91
N VAL A 75 3.26 -5.22 -14.80
CA VAL A 75 3.48 -3.86 -14.29
C VAL A 75 4.95 -3.49 -14.33
N SER A 76 5.80 -4.15 -13.54
CA SER A 76 7.25 -3.88 -13.47
C SER A 76 7.97 -4.88 -12.57
N THR A 77 9.28 -5.04 -12.74
CA THR A 77 10.14 -5.74 -11.78
C THR A 77 10.46 -4.92 -10.52
N ASP A 78 10.19 -3.61 -10.52
CA ASP A 78 10.42 -2.73 -9.37
C ASP A 78 9.36 -2.98 -8.27
N PRO A 79 9.77 -3.40 -7.05
CA PRO A 79 8.89 -3.58 -5.89
C PRO A 79 7.99 -2.37 -5.58
N LYS A 80 8.50 -1.15 -5.75
CA LYS A 80 7.74 0.08 -5.50
C LYS A 80 6.58 0.18 -6.47
N VAL A 81 6.86 -0.01 -7.76
CA VAL A 81 5.85 0.09 -8.82
C VAL A 81 4.81 -1.01 -8.69
N MET A 82 5.24 -2.24 -8.37
CA MET A 82 4.31 -3.35 -8.11
C MET A 82 3.37 -3.08 -6.94
N LEU A 83 3.91 -2.58 -5.82
CA LEU A 83 3.11 -2.27 -4.62
C LEU A 83 2.13 -1.14 -4.89
N GLN A 84 2.57 -0.08 -5.56
CA GLN A 84 1.72 1.06 -5.93
C GLN A 84 0.55 0.63 -6.83
N ALA A 85 0.81 -0.21 -7.83
CA ALA A 85 -0.26 -0.74 -8.68
C ALA A 85 -1.26 -1.61 -7.90
N ALA A 86 -0.75 -2.52 -7.05
CA ALA A 86 -1.62 -3.34 -6.21
C ALA A 86 -2.44 -2.52 -5.19
N LEU A 87 -1.90 -1.42 -4.67
CA LEU A 87 -2.65 -0.51 -3.81
C LEU A 87 -3.75 0.23 -4.55
N LYS A 88 -3.50 0.68 -5.78
CA LYS A 88 -4.52 1.31 -6.63
C LYS A 88 -5.66 0.34 -6.95
N GLU A 89 -5.34 -0.87 -7.39
CA GLU A 89 -6.36 -1.92 -7.62
C GLU A 89 -7.17 -2.21 -6.34
N ALA A 90 -6.49 -2.29 -5.19
CA ALA A 90 -7.16 -2.54 -3.92
C ALA A 90 -8.05 -1.36 -3.48
N ALA A 91 -7.64 -0.12 -3.74
CA ALA A 91 -8.42 1.08 -3.48
C ALA A 91 -9.69 1.08 -4.34
N GLU A 92 -9.52 0.87 -5.65
CA GLU A 92 -10.62 0.86 -6.61
C GLU A 92 -11.65 -0.21 -6.26
N GLY A 93 -11.19 -1.43 -5.91
CA GLY A 93 -12.05 -2.51 -5.46
C GLY A 93 -12.79 -2.22 -4.14
N ALA A 94 -12.27 -1.32 -3.31
CA ALA A 94 -12.93 -0.84 -2.11
C ALA A 94 -13.85 0.39 -2.37
N GLY A 95 -13.92 0.89 -3.61
CA GLY A 95 -14.68 2.09 -3.97
C GLY A 95 -13.96 3.41 -3.69
N TYR A 96 -12.62 3.40 -3.66
CA TYR A 96 -11.81 4.58 -3.42
C TYR A 96 -10.72 4.74 -4.48
N THR A 97 -10.22 5.95 -4.67
CA THR A 97 -8.99 6.27 -5.38
C THR A 97 -7.87 6.49 -4.35
N TYR A 98 -6.69 5.92 -4.61
CA TYR A 98 -5.50 6.11 -3.78
C TYR A 98 -4.51 7.06 -4.45
N SER A 99 -4.00 8.03 -3.69
CA SER A 99 -2.92 8.92 -4.11
C SER A 99 -1.84 9.10 -3.03
N LEU A 100 -0.62 9.38 -3.50
CA LEU A 100 0.52 9.79 -2.68
C LEU A 100 0.87 11.22 -3.04
N GLU A 101 0.64 12.15 -2.11
CA GLU A 101 0.86 13.59 -2.32
C GLU A 101 1.79 14.11 -1.24
N ASN A 102 2.95 14.68 -1.62
CA ASN A 102 3.94 15.21 -0.67
C ASN A 102 4.38 14.21 0.43
N GLY A 103 4.37 12.91 0.13
CA GLY A 103 4.67 11.86 1.12
C GLY A 103 3.50 11.56 2.07
N GLU A 104 2.28 11.95 1.72
CA GLU A 104 1.07 11.66 2.48
C GLU A 104 0.16 10.72 1.70
N PHE A 105 -0.40 9.73 2.39
CA PHE A 105 -1.34 8.78 1.82
C PHE A 105 -2.76 9.33 1.91
N TRP A 106 -3.40 9.45 0.75
CA TRP A 106 -4.75 9.96 0.61
C TRP A 106 -5.64 8.91 -0.05
N PHE A 107 -6.87 8.83 0.44
CA PHE A 107 -7.94 8.07 -0.18
C PHE A 107 -9.12 8.98 -0.45
N GLU A 108 -9.68 8.85 -1.64
CA GLU A 108 -10.84 9.60 -2.09
C GLU A 108 -11.96 8.65 -2.49
N LYS A 109 -13.15 8.80 -1.90
CA LYS A 109 -14.31 7.97 -2.28
C LYS A 109 -14.74 8.31 -3.71
N ASN A 110 -14.85 7.27 -4.55
CA ASN A 110 -15.36 7.34 -5.93
C ASN A 110 -16.86 7.64 -5.99
#